data_AF-A0A2D7GRA9-F1
#
_entry.id   AF-A0A2D7GRA9-F1
#
_cell.length_a   1.000
_cell.length_b   1.000
_cell.length_c   1.000
_cell.angle_alpha   90.00
_cell.angle_beta   90.00
_cell.angle_gamma   90.00
#
_symmetry.space_group_name_H-M   'P 1'
#
loop_
_entity.id
_entity.type
_entity.pdbx_description
1 polymer ?
#
loop_
_entity_poly.entity_id
_entity_poly.type
_entity_poly.pdbx_seq_one_letter_code
_entity_poly.pdbx_strand_id
1 'polypeptide(L)'
;MLSSIRIQLVTVLLALIVLILFQSFIAHENQAVLNRGVETATEAVNAVGIVKELERDVVDLQRNVLIFKENASPSAITRFSRLMASISDKLDVLAQSNSAYSNTQDNGVLARMNEHLDAYQLNFKQVVDARAQRDNLVSE
;
A
#
# COMPACT_ATOMS: atom_id res chain seq x y z
N MET A 1 -65.17 14.73 1.86
CA MET A 1 -65.73 14.50 3.20
C MET A 1 -65.31 13.12 3.68
N LEU A 2 -64.20 13.00 4.40
CA LEU A 2 -63.80 11.78 5.11
C LEU A 2 -63.72 12.13 6.61
N SER A 3 -64.84 12.57 7.17
CA SER A 3 -64.94 13.09 8.54
C SER A 3 -65.20 11.97 9.54
N SER A 4 -64.38 10.92 9.52
CA SER A 4 -64.37 9.93 10.58
C SER A 4 -62.95 9.80 11.12
N ILE A 5 -62.80 9.97 12.43
CA ILE A 5 -61.53 9.85 13.16
C ILE A 5 -60.81 8.53 12.85
N ARG A 6 -61.57 7.45 12.61
CA ARG A 6 -61.01 6.15 12.18
C ARG A 6 -60.30 6.23 10.83
N ILE A 7 -60.89 6.92 9.85
CA ILE A 7 -60.30 7.07 8.50
C ILE A 7 -59.06 7.96 8.57
N GLN A 8 -59.10 9.05 9.35
CA GLN A 8 -57.93 9.90 9.58
C GLN A 8 -56.77 9.12 10.21
N LEU A 9 -57.05 8.33 11.26
CA LEU A 9 -56.05 7.46 11.88
C LEU A 9 -55.46 6.46 10.90
N VAL A 10 -56.29 5.79 10.10
CA VAL A 10 -55.82 4.83 9.08
C VAL A 10 -54.98 5.53 8.01
N THR A 11 -55.36 6.72 7.55
CA THR A 11 -54.58 7.47 6.55
C THR A 11 -53.22 7.91 7.07
N VAL A 12 -53.15 8.37 8.33
CA VAL A 12 -51.88 8.75 8.96
C VAL A 12 -50.99 7.52 9.15
N LEU A 13 -51.56 6.40 9.60
CA LEU A 13 -50.83 5.15 9.79
C LEU A 13 -50.29 4.63 8.45
N LEU A 14 -51.08 4.70 7.38
CA LEU A 14 -50.64 4.31 6.03
C LEU A 14 -49.53 5.24 5.51
N ALA A 15 -49.67 6.56 5.73
CA ALA A 15 -48.62 7.52 5.39
C ALA A 15 -47.30 7.24 6.14
N LEU A 16 -47.38 6.90 7.44
CA LEU A 16 -46.21 6.51 8.24
C LEU A 16 -45.54 5.24 7.71
N ILE A 17 -46.31 4.21 7.33
CA ILE A 17 -45.75 2.98 6.73
C ILE A 17 -45.00 3.31 5.44
N VAL A 18 -45.61 4.09 4.55
CA VAL A 18 -44.96 4.50 3.29
C VAL A 18 -43.67 5.27 3.55
N LEU A 19 -43.68 6.16 4.55
CA LEU A 19 -42.51 6.95 4.93
C LEU A 19 -41.38 6.06 5.46
N ILE A 20 -41.68 5.06 6.30
CA ILE A 20 -40.70 4.09 6.79
C ILE A 20 -40.12 3.27 5.64
N LEU A 21 -40.94 2.80 4.70
CA LEU A 21 -40.46 2.04 3.54
C LEU A 21 -39.53 2.87 2.65
N PHE A 22 -39.87 4.15 2.45
CA PHE A 22 -39.03 5.07 1.69
C PHE A 22 -37.70 5.35 2.38
N GLN A 23 -37.72 5.53 3.71
CA GLN A 23 -36.49 5.66 4.50
C GLN A 23 -35.64 4.39 4.46
N SER A 24 -36.26 3.21 4.54
CA SER A 24 -35.56 1.93 4.45
C SER A 24 -34.84 1.78 3.11
N PHE A 25 -35.48 2.21 2.01
CA PHE A 25 -34.86 2.19 0.69
C PHE A 25 -33.62 3.10 0.63
N ILE A 26 -33.74 4.34 1.11
CA ILE A 26 -32.60 5.29 1.16
C ILE A 26 -31.48 4.78 2.08
N ALA A 27 -31.84 4.17 3.22
CA ALA A 27 -30.88 3.64 4.18
C ALA A 27 -29.98 2.55 3.57
N HIS A 28 -30.53 1.70 2.69
CA HIS A 28 -29.73 0.67 2.01
C HIS A 28 -28.64 1.27 1.12
N GLU A 29 -28.98 2.27 0.31
CA GLU A 29 -28.00 2.95 -0.55
C GLU A 29 -26.93 3.68 0.27
N ASN A 30 -27.34 4.38 1.33
CA ASN A 30 -26.40 5.06 2.23
C ASN A 30 -25.46 4.07 2.93
N GLN A 31 -25.95 2.88 3.31
CA GLN A 31 -25.14 1.85 3.94
C GLN A 31 -24.11 1.27 2.96
N ALA A 32 -24.48 1.09 1.68
CA ALA A 32 -23.55 0.66 0.65
C ALA A 32 -22.43 1.69 0.42
N VAL A 33 -22.78 2.98 0.37
CA VAL A 33 -21.81 4.08 0.24
C VAL A 33 -20.89 4.14 1.47
N LEU A 34 -21.44 4.03 2.68
CA LEU A 34 -20.65 4.04 3.91
C LEU A 34 -19.66 2.86 3.95
N ASN A 35 -20.10 1.65 3.61
CA ASN A 35 -19.22 0.48 3.59
C ASN A 35 -18.05 0.65 2.62
N ARG A 36 -18.32 1.14 1.40
CA ARG A 36 -17.26 1.44 0.41
C ARG A 36 -16.30 2.51 0.92
N GLY A 37 -16.82 3.54 1.60
CA GLY A 37 -16.00 4.59 2.20
C GLY A 37 -15.07 4.06 3.30
N VAL A 38 -15.57 3.19 4.17
CA VAL A 38 -14.79 2.55 5.24
C VAL A 38 -13.71 1.62 4.67
N GLU A 39 -14.06 0.83 3.65
CA GLU A 39 -13.12 -0.05 2.94
C GLU A 39 -11.99 0.77 2.31
N THR A 40 -12.32 1.82 1.56
CA THR A 40 -11.34 2.74 0.95
C THR A 40 -10.44 3.40 2.00
N ALA A 41 -10.99 3.84 3.12
CA ALA A 41 -10.20 4.45 4.20
C ALA A 41 -9.22 3.44 4.82
N THR A 42 -9.66 2.19 4.98
CA THR A 42 -8.83 1.10 5.52
C THR A 42 -7.69 0.75 4.57
N GLU A 43 -7.96 0.68 3.27
CA GLU A 43 -6.93 0.48 2.24
C GLU A 43 -5.89 1.60 2.23
N ALA A 44 -6.31 2.86 2.36
CA ALA A 44 -5.40 4.00 2.45
C ALA A 44 -4.49 3.92 3.70
N VAL A 45 -5.05 3.53 4.86
CA VAL A 45 -4.27 3.33 6.08
C VAL A 45 -3.25 2.20 5.92
N ASN A 46 -3.64 1.09 5.29
CA ASN A 46 -2.73 -0.02 5.00
C ASN A 46 -1.60 0.40 4.05
N ALA A 47 -1.91 1.16 2.99
CA ALA A 47 -0.91 1.67 2.07
C ALA A 47 0.14 2.54 2.77
N VAL A 48 -0.29 3.44 3.68
CA VAL A 48 0.62 4.25 4.51
C VAL A 48 1.49 3.36 5.41
N GLY A 49 0.93 2.28 5.96
CA GLY A 49 1.68 1.28 6.72
C GLY A 49 2.79 0.63 5.89
N ILE A 50 2.48 0.20 4.66
CA ILE A 50 3.45 -0.42 3.75
C ILE A 50 4.54 0.59 3.37
N VAL A 51 4.21 1.85 3.09
CA VAL A 51 5.20 2.90 2.79
C VAL A 51 6.17 3.10 3.96
N LYS A 52 5.68 3.14 5.20
CA LYS A 52 6.55 3.26 6.38
C LYS A 52 7.51 2.08 6.53
N GLU A 53 7.05 0.87 6.22
CA GLU A 53 7.94 -0.29 6.20
C GLU A 53 8.97 -0.20 5.08
N LEU A 54 8.56 0.27 3.89
CA LEU A 54 9.44 0.49 2.75
C LEU A 54 10.57 1.47 3.09
N GLU A 55 10.26 2.59 3.74
CA GLU A 55 11.24 3.57 4.21
C GLU A 55 12.28 2.92 5.14
N ARG A 56 11.81 2.15 6.13
CA ARG A 56 12.70 1.43 7.04
C ARG A 56 13.58 0.43 6.31
N ASP A 57 13.00 -0.36 5.40
CA ASP A 57 13.71 -1.41 4.69
C ASP A 57 14.79 -0.83 3.75
N VAL A 58 14.53 0.34 3.13
CA VAL A 58 15.54 1.08 2.35
C VAL A 58 16.69 1.59 3.22
N VAL A 59 16.39 2.09 4.43
CA VAL A 59 17.44 2.47 5.40
C VAL A 59 18.28 1.24 5.80
N ASP A 60 17.62 0.09 5.99
CA ASP A 60 18.31 -1.17 6.28
C ASP A 60 19.15 -1.68 5.10
N LEU A 61 18.73 -1.46 3.85
CA LEU A 61 19.57 -1.73 2.67
C LEU A 61 20.87 -0.94 2.77
N GLN A 62 20.79 0.38 2.97
CA GLN A 62 21.96 1.26 3.07
C GLN A 62 22.88 0.81 4.21
N ARG A 63 22.31 0.42 5.34
CA ARG A 63 23.08 -0.11 6.47
C ARG A 63 23.86 -1.38 6.10
N ASN A 64 23.24 -2.33 5.38
CA ASN A 64 23.96 -3.55 4.96
C ASN A 64 25.08 -3.23 3.95
N VAL A 65 24.89 -2.24 3.07
CA VAL A 65 25.95 -1.76 2.17
C VAL A 65 27.13 -1.19 2.95
N LEU A 66 26.86 -0.36 3.97
CA LEU A 66 27.91 0.21 4.83
C LEU A 66 28.67 -0.87 5.62
N ILE A 67 27.95 -1.85 6.17
CA ILE A 67 28.58 -3.00 6.85
C ILE A 67 29.52 -3.72 5.88
N PHE A 68 29.06 -4.04 4.66
CA PHE A 68 29.90 -4.70 3.66
C PHE A 68 31.12 -3.86 3.29
N LYS A 69 30.95 -2.54 3.12
CA LYS A 69 32.07 -1.63 2.83
C LYS A 69 33.12 -1.67 3.95
N GLU A 70 32.69 -1.66 5.20
CA GLU A 70 33.57 -1.66 6.36
C GLU A 70 34.34 -2.97 6.52
N ASN A 71 33.63 -4.11 6.55
CA ASN A 71 34.21 -5.39 7.00
C ASN A 71 34.08 -6.55 6.02
N ALA A 72 33.69 -6.29 4.77
CA ALA A 72 33.51 -7.28 3.70
C ALA A 72 32.57 -8.45 4.07
N SER A 73 31.67 -8.28 5.05
CA SER A 73 30.88 -9.40 5.55
C SER A 73 29.98 -10.02 4.47
N PRO A 74 30.15 -11.32 4.14
CA PRO A 74 29.26 -12.01 3.19
C PRO A 74 27.80 -12.06 3.67
N SER A 75 27.61 -12.04 4.99
CA SER A 75 26.27 -12.00 5.59
C SER A 75 25.51 -10.71 5.25
N ALA A 76 26.23 -9.60 5.06
CA ALA A 76 25.65 -8.32 4.65
C ALA A 76 25.15 -8.37 3.20
N ILE A 77 25.87 -9.05 2.30
CA ILE A 77 25.41 -9.31 0.91
C ILE A 77 24.10 -10.10 0.93
N THR A 78 24.05 -11.19 1.70
CA THR A 78 22.86 -12.05 1.77
C THR A 78 21.64 -11.31 2.33
N ARG A 79 21.86 -10.46 3.35
CA ARG A 79 20.80 -9.63 3.95
C ARG A 79 20.34 -8.55 2.98
N PHE A 80 21.25 -7.91 2.27
CA PHE A 80 20.94 -6.96 1.22
C PHE A 80 20.04 -7.57 0.14
N SER A 81 20.39 -8.75 -0.39
CA SER A 81 19.58 -9.42 -1.41
C SER A 81 18.17 -9.77 -0.91
N ARG A 82 18.03 -10.20 0.35
CA ARG A 82 16.72 -10.47 0.96
C ARG A 82 15.88 -9.21 1.13
N LEU A 83 16.49 -8.12 1.59
CA LEU A 83 15.81 -6.83 1.71
C LEU A 83 15.37 -6.33 0.32
N MET A 84 16.21 -6.48 -0.70
CA MET A 84 15.87 -6.08 -2.07
C MET A 84 14.61 -6.79 -2.57
N ALA A 85 14.54 -8.11 -2.40
CA ALA A 85 13.35 -8.88 -2.77
C ALA A 85 12.10 -8.43 -1.99
N SER A 86 12.22 -8.25 -0.67
CA SER A 86 11.12 -7.78 0.18
C SER A 86 10.61 -6.39 -0.20
N ILE A 87 11.49 -5.49 -0.61
CA ILE A 87 11.14 -4.12 -1.02
C ILE A 87 10.44 -4.15 -2.38
N SER A 88 10.91 -4.98 -3.32
CA SER A 88 10.26 -5.19 -4.61
C SER A 88 8.82 -5.70 -4.44
N ASP A 89 8.62 -6.73 -3.61
CA ASP A 89 7.28 -7.29 -3.35
C ASP A 89 6.32 -6.23 -2.77
N LYS A 90 6.82 -5.38 -1.87
CA LYS A 90 6.03 -4.28 -1.27
C LYS A 90 5.66 -3.20 -2.30
N LEU A 91 6.58 -2.87 -3.21
CA LEU A 91 6.30 -1.92 -4.29
C LEU A 91 5.26 -2.47 -5.25
N ASP A 92 5.26 -3.77 -5.54
CA ASP A 92 4.26 -4.41 -6.39
C ASP A 92 2.87 -4.43 -5.73
N VAL A 93 2.79 -4.67 -4.41
CA VAL A 93 1.53 -4.57 -3.66
C VAL A 93 1.00 -3.13 -3.69
N LEU A 94 1.87 -2.15 -3.49
CA LEU A 94 1.49 -0.74 -3.56
C LEU A 94 1.00 -0.35 -4.96
N ALA A 95 1.68 -0.79 -6.02
CA ALA A 95 1.28 -0.54 -7.40
C ALA A 95 -0.12 -1.10 -7.70
N GLN A 96 -0.41 -2.32 -7.23
CA GLN A 96 -1.73 -2.95 -7.39
C GLN A 96 -2.82 -2.21 -6.62
N SER A 97 -2.55 -1.75 -5.40
CA SER A 97 -3.51 -0.96 -4.60
C SER A 97 -3.79 0.42 -5.22
N ASN A 98 -2.79 1.06 -5.85
CA ASN A 98 -2.93 2.37 -6.47
C ASN A 98 -3.71 2.36 -7.79
N SER A 99 -3.73 1.23 -8.51
CA SER A 99 -4.55 1.10 -9.73
C SER A 99 -6.05 1.28 -9.52
N ALA A 100 -6.55 1.04 -8.29
CA ALA A 100 -7.97 1.22 -7.96
C ALA A 100 -8.37 2.71 -7.80
N TYR A 101 -7.41 3.60 -7.51
CA TYR A 101 -7.64 4.99 -7.14
C TYR A 101 -6.71 5.90 -7.96
N SER A 102 -6.90 5.89 -9.28
CA SER A 102 -6.00 6.49 -10.27
C SER A 102 -5.67 7.97 -9.99
N ASN A 103 -4.51 8.20 -9.37
CA ASN A 103 -3.72 9.41 -9.55
C ASN A 103 -2.46 9.01 -10.34
N THR A 104 -2.38 9.42 -11.60
CA THR A 104 -1.26 9.10 -12.52
C THR A 104 0.12 9.47 -11.97
N GLN A 105 0.16 10.38 -11.01
CA GLN A 105 1.38 10.85 -10.36
C GLN A 105 2.00 9.80 -9.44
N ASP A 106 1.19 9.01 -8.71
CA ASP A 106 1.71 8.04 -7.74
C ASP A 106 2.29 6.79 -8.40
N ASN A 107 1.71 6.36 -9.54
CA ASN A 107 2.28 5.30 -10.36
C ASN A 107 3.67 5.68 -10.91
N GLY A 108 3.88 6.95 -11.24
CA GLY A 108 5.19 7.46 -11.66
C GLY A 108 6.22 7.53 -10.53
N VAL A 109 5.79 7.62 -9.27
CA VAL A 109 6.71 7.55 -8.12
C VAL A 109 7.15 6.11 -7.89
N LEU A 110 6.21 5.16 -7.84
CA LEU A 110 6.52 3.74 -7.62
C LEU A 110 7.43 3.18 -8.72
N ALA A 111 7.17 3.52 -9.99
CA ALA A 111 8.03 3.12 -11.11
C ALA A 111 9.46 3.64 -10.97
N ARG A 112 9.64 4.90 -10.56
CA ARG A 112 10.97 5.49 -10.29
C ARG A 112 11.67 4.85 -9.10
N MET A 113 10.92 4.44 -8.06
CA MET A 113 11.49 3.72 -6.93
C MET A 113 12.04 2.35 -7.35
N ASN A 114 11.30 1.60 -8.16
CA ASN A 114 11.78 0.33 -8.73
C ASN A 114 13.04 0.53 -9.57
N GLU A 115 13.04 1.50 -10.49
CA GLU A 115 14.22 1.81 -11.31
C GLU A 115 15.45 2.17 -10.46
N HIS A 116 15.26 2.96 -9.40
CA HIS A 116 16.33 3.30 -8.46
C HIS A 116 16.84 2.10 -7.67
N LEU A 117 15.98 1.17 -7.28
CA LEU A 117 16.39 -0.05 -6.58
C LEU A 117 17.20 -0.99 -7.47
N ASP A 118 16.80 -1.16 -8.72
CA ASP A 118 17.53 -1.95 -9.70
C ASP A 118 18.92 -1.37 -9.96
N ALA A 119 18.99 -0.06 -10.18
CA ALA A 119 20.27 0.64 -10.33
C ALA A 119 21.14 0.50 -9.06
N TYR A 120 20.52 0.58 -7.87
CA TYR A 120 21.23 0.44 -6.61
C TYR A 120 21.78 -0.99 -6.40
N GLN A 121 20.99 -2.00 -6.75
CA GLN A 121 21.41 -3.41 -6.72
C GLN A 121 22.61 -3.64 -7.64
N LEU A 122 22.54 -3.14 -8.87
CA LEU A 122 23.61 -3.25 -9.86
C LEU A 122 24.90 -2.59 -9.34
N ASN A 123 24.80 -1.36 -8.81
CA ASN A 123 25.93 -0.64 -8.24
C ASN A 123 26.55 -1.40 -7.06
N PHE A 124 25.74 -1.94 -6.16
CA PHE A 124 26.25 -2.72 -5.04
C PHE A 124 26.96 -4.00 -5.50
N LYS A 125 26.40 -4.70 -6.49
CA LYS A 125 27.04 -5.86 -7.09
C LYS A 125 28.42 -5.52 -7.67
N GLN A 126 28.56 -4.40 -8.38
CA GLN A 126 29.85 -3.96 -8.90
C GLN A 126 30.86 -3.71 -7.78
N VAL A 127 30.44 -3.11 -6.66
CA VAL A 127 31.31 -2.90 -5.48
C VAL A 127 31.77 -4.23 -4.87
N VAL A 128 30.89 -5.21 -4.78
CA VAL A 128 31.22 -6.57 -4.30
C VAL A 128 32.23 -7.22 -5.24
N ASP A 129 31.96 -7.22 -6.55
CA ASP A 129 32.78 -7.89 -7.56
C ASP A 129 34.19 -7.24 -7.65
N ALA A 130 34.27 -5.90 -7.63
CA ALA A 130 35.54 -5.17 -7.67
C ALA A 130 36.40 -5.44 -6.42
N ARG A 131 35.78 -5.59 -5.25
CA ARG A 131 36.50 -5.94 -4.02
C ARG A 131 37.02 -7.37 -4.07
N ALA A 132 36.22 -8.31 -4.54
CA ALA A 132 36.65 -9.71 -4.72
C ALA A 132 37.86 -9.82 -5.67
N GLN A 133 37.87 -9.07 -6.77
CA GLN A 133 39.01 -9.01 -7.68
C GLN A 133 40.28 -8.47 -6.98
N ARG A 134 40.15 -7.37 -6.21
CA ARG A 134 41.28 -6.82 -5.46
C ARG A 134 41.81 -7.81 -4.43
N ASP A 135 40.94 -8.49 -3.69
CA ASP A 135 41.36 -9.43 -2.66
C ASP A 135 42.07 -10.66 -3.28
N ASN A 136 41.68 -11.08 -4.49
CA ASN A 136 42.42 -12.09 -5.28
C ASN A 136 43.81 -11.60 -5.69
N LEU A 137 43.94 -10.36 -6.20
CA LEU A 137 45.22 -9.78 -6.64
C LEU A 137 46.22 -9.57 -5.49
N VAL A 138 45.74 -9.38 -4.26
CA VAL A 138 46.58 -9.23 -3.06
C VAL A 138 46.99 -10.59 -2.47
N SER A 139 46.28 -11.66 -2.83
CA SER A 139 46.54 -13.03 -2.36
C SER A 139 47.48 -13.83 -3.27
N GLU A 140 47.83 -13.28 -4.45
CA GLU A 140 48.93 -13.75 -5.33
C GLU A 140 50.28 -13.16 -4.90
#